data_AF-A0A7C7BZL2-F1
#
_entry.id   AF-A0A7C7BZL2-F1
#
_cell.length_a   1.000
_cell.length_b   1.000
_cell.length_c   1.000
_cell.angle_alpha   90.00
_cell.angle_beta   90.00
_cell.angle_gamma   90.00
#
_symmetry.space_group_name_H-M   'P 1'
#
loop_
_entity.id
_entity.type
_entity.pdbx_description
1 polymer ?
#
loop_
_entity_poly.entity_id
_entity_poly.type
_entity_poly.pdbx_seq_one_letter_code
_entity_poly.pdbx_strand_id
1 'polypeptide(L)'
;MERGVFQFVFRYSKAQQLVLILVVIASLPFYFFSLDIPKQIVDKAIKGIDNGVVFPLNYYGLRLEQIEFLLVLCALFLVLVVVNGGFK
;
A
#
# COMPACT_ATOMS: atom_id res chain seq x y z
N MET A 1 25.71 21.08 -30.75
CA MET A 1 24.67 20.07 -30.45
C MET A 1 25.28 19.06 -29.50
N GLU A 2 25.12 19.28 -28.19
CA GLU A 2 25.79 18.47 -27.17
C GLU A 2 24.93 17.28 -26.74
N ARG A 3 25.61 16.18 -26.43
CA ARG A 3 25.12 14.80 -26.48
C ARG A 3 24.50 14.41 -25.13
N GLY A 4 23.20 14.11 -25.15
CA GLY A 4 22.55 13.31 -24.11
C GLY A 4 21.72 14.11 -23.10
N VAL A 5 20.44 13.78 -23.03
CA VAL A 5 19.45 14.30 -22.07
C VAL A 5 19.96 14.21 -20.62
N PHE A 6 20.76 13.18 -20.31
CA PHE A 6 21.38 12.95 -19.01
C PHE A 6 22.35 14.06 -18.57
N GLN A 7 23.13 14.64 -19.49
CA GLN A 7 24.07 15.71 -19.16
C GLN A 7 23.35 17.04 -18.84
N PHE A 8 22.20 17.27 -19.46
CA PHE A 8 21.34 18.44 -19.22
C PHE A 8 20.65 18.37 -17.85
N VAL A 9 20.10 17.20 -17.50
CA VAL A 9 19.50 16.91 -16.19
C VAL A 9 20.53 17.07 -15.06
N PHE A 10 21.78 16.64 -15.28
CA PHE A 10 22.85 16.74 -14.29
C PHE A 10 23.36 18.17 -14.04
N ARG A 11 23.23 19.09 -15.02
CA ARG A 11 23.78 20.45 -14.94
C ARG A 11 22.79 21.45 -14.33
N TYR A 12 21.49 21.29 -14.58
CA TYR A 12 20.46 22.26 -14.15
C TYR A 12 19.40 21.71 -13.19
N SER A 13 19.22 20.39 -13.09
CA SER A 13 18.04 19.80 -12.43
C SER A 13 18.38 18.92 -11.22
N LYS A 14 19.61 18.96 -10.70
CA LYS A 14 20.05 18.16 -9.53
C LYS A 14 19.11 18.24 -8.33
N ALA A 15 18.65 19.45 -7.98
CA ALA A 15 17.73 19.66 -6.87
C ALA A 15 16.32 19.12 -7.17
N GLN A 16 15.82 19.31 -8.39
CA GLN A 16 14.49 18.83 -8.80
C GLN A 16 14.46 17.31 -8.99
N GLN A 17 15.53 16.72 -9.52
CA GLN A 17 15.74 15.28 -9.61
C GLN A 17 15.75 14.64 -8.21
N LEU A 18 16.38 15.30 -7.23
CA LEU A 18 16.43 14.80 -5.86
C LEU A 18 15.05 14.88 -5.18
N VAL A 19 14.29 15.95 -5.42
CA VAL A 19 12.88 16.05 -4.99
C VAL A 19 12.01 14.99 -5.65
N LEU A 20 12.15 14.76 -6.96
CA LEU A 20 11.43 13.70 -7.68
C LEU A 20 11.75 12.31 -7.12
N ILE A 21 13.02 12.01 -6.87
CA ILE A 21 13.43 10.75 -6.25
C ILE A 21 12.84 10.62 -4.85
N LEU A 22 12.86 11.67 -4.03
CA LEU A 22 12.24 11.66 -2.70
C LEU A 22 10.73 11.43 -2.77
N VAL A 23 10.03 12.05 -3.72
CA VAL A 23 8.60 11.84 -3.95
C VAL A 23 8.30 10.40 -4.38
N VAL A 24 9.13 9.83 -5.27
CA VAL A 24 8.99 8.43 -5.70
C VAL A 24 9.27 7.47 -4.53
N ILE A 25 10.30 7.74 -3.73
CA ILE A 25 10.59 6.94 -2.52
C ILE A 25 9.46 7.06 -1.50
N ALA A 26 8.83 8.22 -1.38
CA ALA A 26 7.68 8.43 -0.50
C ALA A 26 6.39 7.78 -1.04
N SER A 27 6.23 7.66 -2.37
CA SER A 27 5.06 7.01 -2.97
C SER A 27 5.18 5.48 -2.97
N LEU A 28 6.40 4.93 -3.02
CA LEU A 28 6.66 3.50 -2.95
C LEU A 28 6.01 2.79 -1.74
N PRO A 29 6.16 3.25 -0.48
CA PRO A 29 5.53 2.58 0.66
C PRO A 29 4.00 2.62 0.55
N PHE A 30 3.42 3.73 0.10
CA PHE A 30 1.97 3.83 -0.11
C PHE A 30 1.46 2.85 -1.17
N TYR A 31 2.18 2.72 -2.28
CA TYR A 31 1.85 1.77 -3.33
C TYR A 31 1.96 0.32 -2.83
N PHE A 32 3.00 0.01 -2.04
CA PHE A 32 3.19 -1.32 -1.48
C PHE A 32 2.09 -1.68 -0.48
N PHE A 33 1.71 -0.77 0.42
CA PHE A 33 0.57 -0.98 1.32
C PHE A 33 -0.73 -1.21 0.54
N SER A 34 -0.97 -0.46 -0.55
CA SER A 34 -2.15 -0.67 -1.38
C SER A 34 -2.22 -2.06 -2.01
N LEU A 35 -1.08 -2.74 -2.23
CA LEU A 35 -1.01 -4.10 -2.76
C LEU A 35 -1.00 -5.18 -1.67
N ASP A 36 -0.48 -4.87 -0.49
CA ASP A 36 -0.40 -5.81 0.62
C ASP A 36 -1.78 -6.02 1.28
N ILE A 37 -2.58 -4.96 1.41
CA ILE A 37 -3.94 -5.04 1.95
C ILE A 37 -4.84 -6.04 1.18
N PRO A 38 -4.96 -6.00 -0.18
CA PRO A 38 -5.78 -6.97 -0.91
C PRO A 38 -5.24 -8.39 -0.80
N LYS A 39 -3.91 -8.56 -0.71
CA LYS A 39 -3.32 -9.87 -0.43
C LYS A 39 -3.73 -10.39 0.94
N GLN A 40 -3.73 -9.54 1.97
CA GLN A 40 -4.16 -9.91 3.32
C GLN A 40 -5.66 -10.22 3.40
N ILE A 41 -6.50 -9.52 2.64
CA ILE A 41 -7.93 -9.84 2.49
C ILE A 41 -8.10 -11.28 1.97
N VAL A 42 -7.38 -11.65 0.91
CA VAL A 42 -7.51 -12.98 0.31
C VAL A 42 -6.86 -14.06 1.19
N ASP A 43 -5.62 -13.86 1.64
CA ASP A 43 -4.84 -14.91 2.31
C ASP A 43 -5.30 -15.14 3.76
N LYS A 44 -5.68 -14.09 4.49
CA LYS A 44 -6.06 -14.20 5.91
C LYS A 44 -7.56 -14.25 6.13
N ALA A 45 -8.36 -13.48 5.39
CA ALA A 45 -9.81 -13.42 5.64
C ALA A 45 -10.61 -14.45 4.82
N ILE A 46 -10.25 -14.68 3.56
CA ILE A 46 -10.96 -15.66 2.71
C ILE A 46 -10.35 -17.07 2.87
N LYS A 47 -9.03 -17.20 2.67
CA LYS A 47 -8.29 -18.47 2.78
C LYS A 47 -7.76 -18.77 4.18
N GLY A 48 -8.12 -17.97 5.18
CA GLY A 48 -7.58 -18.10 6.53
C GLY A 48 -7.74 -19.50 7.11
N ILE A 49 -8.89 -20.14 6.89
CA ILE A 49 -9.18 -21.50 7.37
C ILE A 49 -8.20 -22.52 6.75
N ASP A 50 -7.89 -22.41 5.46
CA ASP A 50 -6.93 -23.28 4.76
C ASP A 50 -5.46 -22.96 5.12
N ASN A 51 -5.18 -21.71 5.51
CA ASN A 51 -3.84 -21.23 5.87
C ASN A 51 -3.52 -21.35 7.38
N GLY A 52 -4.34 -22.08 8.15
CA GLY A 52 -4.11 -22.31 9.58
C GLY A 52 -4.50 -21.15 10.51
N VAL A 53 -5.28 -20.18 10.03
CA VAL A 53 -5.87 -19.13 10.86
C VAL A 53 -7.11 -19.70 11.57
N VAL A 54 -7.03 -19.79 12.90
CA VAL A 54 -8.13 -20.27 13.72
C VAL A 54 -9.01 -19.09 14.12
N PHE A 55 -10.23 -19.05 13.59
CA PHE A 55 -11.27 -18.09 14.00
C PHE A 55 -12.05 -18.66 15.21
N PRO A 56 -12.57 -17.81 16.12
CA PRO A 56 -12.56 -16.35 16.10
C PRO A 56 -11.24 -15.74 16.57
N LEU A 57 -10.82 -14.64 15.94
CA LEU A 57 -9.67 -13.86 16.37
C LEU A 57 -10.07 -12.99 17.55
N ASN A 58 -9.41 -13.17 18.70
CA ASN A 58 -9.57 -12.30 19.86
C ASN A 58 -8.56 -11.16 19.77
N TYR A 59 -9.00 -10.01 19.27
CA TYR A 59 -8.18 -8.81 19.14
C TYR A 59 -8.65 -7.76 20.13
N TYR A 60 -7.81 -7.40 21.12
CA TYR A 60 -8.16 -6.39 22.15
C TYR A 60 -9.47 -6.65 22.93
N GLY A 61 -9.93 -7.91 23.01
CA GLY A 61 -11.19 -8.30 23.64
C GLY A 61 -12.40 -8.29 22.69
N LEU A 62 -12.22 -7.91 21.43
CA LEU A 62 -13.19 -8.09 20.36
C LEU A 62 -13.01 -9.49 19.78
N ARG A 63 -14.07 -10.31 19.84
CA ARG A 63 -14.15 -11.55 19.07
C ARG A 63 -14.54 -11.18 17.65
N LEU A 64 -13.59 -11.29 16.74
CA LEU A 64 -13.82 -11.10 15.31
C LEU A 64 -14.04 -12.46 14.67
N GLU A 65 -15.26 -12.70 14.21
CA GLU A 65 -15.53 -13.79 13.29
C GLU A 65 -14.97 -13.48 11.90
N GLN A 66 -14.87 -14.51 11.04
CA GLN A 66 -14.29 -14.38 9.71
C GLN A 66 -14.93 -13.26 8.89
N ILE A 67 -16.27 -13.14 8.94
CA ILE A 67 -17.02 -12.11 8.22
C ILE A 67 -16.71 -10.71 8.76
N GLU A 68 -16.63 -10.54 10.07
CA GLU A 68 -16.31 -9.26 10.70
C GLU A 68 -14.88 -8.83 10.38
N PHE A 69 -13.92 -9.76 10.45
CA PHE A 69 -12.54 -9.52 10.07
C PHE A 69 -12.40 -9.12 8.60
N LEU A 70 -13.15 -9.78 7.70
CA LEU A 70 -13.19 -9.45 6.29
C LEU A 70 -13.76 -8.04 6.04
N LEU A 71 -14.87 -7.69 6.72
CA LEU A 71 -15.47 -6.37 6.61
C LEU A 71 -14.53 -5.26 7.08
N VAL A 72 -13.83 -5.45 8.19
CA VAL A 72 -12.85 -4.49 8.72
C VAL A 72 -11.71 -4.28 7.71
N LEU A 73 -11.13 -5.36 7.17
CA LEU A 73 -10.07 -5.26 6.17
C LEU A 73 -10.55 -4.58 4.87
N CYS A 74 -11.76 -4.90 4.40
CA CYS A 74 -12.36 -4.25 3.23
C CYS A 74 -12.61 -2.76 3.46
N ALA A 75 -13.14 -2.37 4.62
CA ALA A 75 -13.34 -0.97 4.97
C ALA A 75 -12.01 -0.21 5.04
N LEU A 76 -10.99 -0.81 5.64
CA LEU A 76 -9.65 -0.23 5.73
C LEU A 76 -9.00 -0.10 4.35
N PHE A 77 -9.16 -1.10 3.49
CA PHE A 77 -8.74 -1.03 2.09
C PHE A 77 -9.42 0.12 1.34
N LEU A 78 -10.73 0.26 1.48
CA LEU A 78 -11.50 1.30 0.80
C LEU A 78 -11.05 2.69 1.25
N VAL A 79 -10.85 2.91 2.56
CA VAL A 79 -10.29 4.17 3.08
C VAL A 79 -8.93 4.44 2.49
N LEU A 80 -8.05 3.43 2.46
CA LEU A 80 -6.70 3.57 1.93
C LEU A 80 -6.73 3.89 0.43
N VAL A 81 -7.61 3.27 -0.35
CA VAL A 81 -7.82 3.54 -1.78
C VAL A 81 -8.37 4.95 -2.01
N VAL A 82 -9.32 5.43 -1.21
CA VAL A 82 -9.85 6.79 -1.33
C VAL A 82 -8.78 7.82 -1.00
N VAL A 83 -7.98 7.58 0.04
CA VAL A 83 -6.85 8.44 0.38
C VAL A 83 -5.82 8.45 -0.76
N ASN A 84 -5.38 7.28 -1.23
CA ASN A 84 -4.42 7.18 -2.34
C ASN A 84 -4.97 7.78 -3.65
N GLY A 85 -6.24 7.54 -3.96
CA GLY A 85 -6.93 8.04 -5.14
C GLY A 85 -7.19 9.54 -5.10
N GLY A 86 -7.37 10.13 -3.91
CA GLY A 86 -7.51 11.58 -3.72
C GLY A 86 -6.19 12.35 -3.81
N PHE A 87 -5.04 11.68 -3.66
CA PHE A 87 -3.71 12.29 -3.84
C PHE A 87 -3.21 12.29 -5.28
N LYS A 88 -3.95 11.68 -6.21
CA LYS A 88 -3.59 11.59 -7.63
C LYS A 88 -4.18 12.73 -8.46
#